data_AF-A0AA43TLA4-F1
#
_entry.id   AF-A0AA43TLA4-F1
#
_cell.length_a   1.000
_cell.length_b   1.000
_cell.length_c   1.000
_cell.angle_alpha   90.00
_cell.angle_beta   90.00
_cell.angle_gamma   90.00
#
_symmetry.space_group_name_H-M   'P 1'
#
loop_
_entity.id
_entity.type
_entity.pdbx_description
1 polymer ?
#
loop_
_entity_poly.entity_id
_entity_poly.type
_entity_poly.pdbx_seq_one_letter_code
_entity_poly.pdbx_strand_id
1 'polypeptide(L)'
;MKKPYLTAPVHSAEIPAGIPFIIGNELAERFSYYGMRAILVVFMTQYLMDADGKLAPMTSNEATAYFHLFVSITYFTPFLGALLADGLLGKYRTIISLSIVYCLGHFCLALDDTRTGLLVGQSLIALGAGGIKPCVSAHLGDQFGTGNQHWLGKVFSWFYLTINVGAFVAMLLVPWLLKTYGASVAFLLPGVLMLLATVIFRSGRYRFVHIPAAGMGFVREALSGEGLRCLGRLSGIYLFIAVFWALFDQNGSSWVLQAQHMDRRVFGIEILPSQIQAANPLLIVLLTPLFYRLLYPALGRYLHLGYLNKIAIGLFVAVLSFALIAGIQMRIDAGLQPNICWQLPAYLLLTSAEVMVSITCLEFSYTQAPRTMKSLVMSLYMAAVALGNLFTSAVNFFIENPNGSSRLAGAGYFWFFAALMLVTAVGFVWHSRHYREQTYLQEEAQDIR
;
A
#
# COMPACT_ATOMS: atom_id res chain seq x y z
N MET A 1 13.61 -17.45 -36.71
CA MET A 1 14.52 -17.41 -35.54
C MET A 1 13.85 -16.68 -34.39
N LYS A 2 13.78 -17.26 -33.18
CA LYS A 2 13.27 -16.54 -32.00
C LYS A 2 14.29 -15.45 -31.64
N LYS A 3 13.86 -14.18 -31.55
CA LYS A 3 14.72 -13.10 -31.02
C LYS A 3 15.16 -13.49 -29.60
N PRO A 4 16.47 -13.52 -29.29
CA PRO A 4 16.94 -13.80 -27.94
C PRO A 4 16.48 -12.70 -26.98
N TYR A 5 16.24 -13.06 -25.71
CA TYR A 5 15.95 -12.08 -24.68
C TYR A 5 17.20 -11.27 -24.35
N LEU A 6 17.04 -9.96 -24.18
CA LEU A 6 18.13 -9.09 -23.73
C LEU A 6 18.41 -9.38 -22.25
N THR A 7 19.68 -9.43 -21.87
CA THR A 7 20.11 -9.61 -20.47
C THR A 7 20.81 -8.37 -19.91
N ALA A 8 21.02 -7.35 -20.74
CA ALA A 8 21.55 -6.05 -20.36
C ALA A 8 20.88 -4.94 -21.20
N PRO A 9 20.81 -3.70 -20.69
CA PRO A 9 20.32 -2.55 -21.45
C PRO A 9 21.16 -2.30 -22.70
N VAL A 10 20.50 -1.97 -23.81
CA VAL A 10 21.17 -1.53 -25.04
C VAL A 10 21.50 -0.05 -24.91
N HIS A 11 22.72 0.35 -25.27
CA HIS A 11 23.12 1.74 -25.24
C HIS A 11 22.26 2.56 -26.21
N SER A 12 21.49 3.51 -25.67
CA SER A 12 20.61 4.42 -26.40
C SER A 12 20.36 5.66 -25.53
N ALA A 13 20.12 6.81 -26.16
CA ALA A 13 19.66 8.03 -25.49
C ALA A 13 18.12 8.06 -25.34
N GLU A 14 17.41 7.17 -26.03
CA GLU A 14 15.95 7.12 -26.03
C GLU A 14 15.40 6.33 -24.83
N ILE A 15 14.11 6.54 -24.56
CA ILE A 15 13.37 5.79 -23.55
C ILE A 15 13.34 4.30 -23.97
N PRO A 16 13.66 3.35 -23.07
CA PRO A 16 13.59 1.93 -23.40
C PRO A 16 12.21 1.53 -23.92
N ALA A 17 12.17 0.80 -25.03
CA ALA A 17 10.92 0.40 -25.70
C ALA A 17 10.01 -0.51 -24.84
N GLY A 18 10.53 -1.05 -23.73
CA GLY A 18 9.77 -1.79 -22.73
C GLY A 18 8.91 -0.91 -21.81
N ILE A 19 9.27 0.36 -21.60
CA ILE A 19 8.63 1.23 -20.60
C ILE A 19 7.10 1.33 -20.77
N PRO A 20 6.54 1.54 -21.98
CA PRO A 20 5.09 1.63 -22.13
C PRO A 20 4.33 0.40 -21.63
N PHE A 21 4.91 -0.80 -21.73
CA PHE A 21 4.28 -2.04 -21.25
C PHE A 21 4.31 -2.14 -19.72
N ILE A 22 5.38 -1.67 -19.10
CA ILE A 22 5.50 -1.66 -17.63
C ILE A 22 4.50 -0.65 -17.05
N ILE A 23 4.43 0.55 -17.62
CA ILE A 23 3.50 1.60 -17.19
C ILE A 23 2.03 1.18 -17.42
N GLY A 24 1.72 0.60 -18.58
CA GLY A 24 0.37 0.09 -18.88
C GLY A 24 -0.05 -1.06 -17.97
N ASN A 25 0.88 -1.98 -17.66
CA ASN A 25 0.67 -3.03 -16.67
C ASN A 25 0.40 -2.44 -15.28
N GLU A 26 1.22 -1.49 -14.84
CA GLU A 26 1.07 -0.88 -13.52
C GLU A 26 -0.29 -0.19 -13.36
N LEU A 27 -0.70 0.61 -14.35
CA LEU A 27 -2.01 1.28 -14.31
C LEU A 27 -3.17 0.28 -14.11
N ALA A 28 -3.19 -0.78 -14.92
CA ALA A 28 -4.26 -1.77 -14.90
C ALA A 28 -4.25 -2.64 -13.63
N GLU A 29 -3.07 -3.05 -13.16
CA GLU A 29 -2.95 -3.83 -11.92
C GLU A 29 -3.28 -2.99 -10.68
N ARG A 30 -2.86 -1.71 -10.64
CA ARG A 30 -3.21 -0.80 -9.54
C ARG A 30 -4.71 -0.54 -9.50
N PHE A 31 -5.35 -0.34 -10.65
CA PHE A 31 -6.81 -0.29 -10.72
C PHE A 31 -7.42 -1.56 -10.10
N SER A 32 -6.94 -2.74 -10.51
CA SER A 32 -7.45 -4.02 -10.02
C SER A 32 -7.35 -4.15 -8.50
N TYR A 33 -6.15 -3.91 -7.95
CA TYR A 33 -5.89 -4.02 -6.52
C TYR A 33 -6.78 -3.08 -5.70
N TYR A 34 -6.74 -1.78 -6.02
CA TYR A 34 -7.43 -0.77 -5.23
C TYR A 34 -8.95 -0.82 -5.41
N GLY A 35 -9.44 -1.19 -6.60
CA GLY A 35 -10.87 -1.37 -6.86
C GLY A 35 -11.46 -2.50 -6.03
N MET A 36 -10.83 -3.68 -6.07
CA MET A 36 -11.24 -4.83 -5.26
C MET A 36 -11.14 -4.50 -3.77
N ARG A 37 -9.98 -3.96 -3.32
CA ARG A 37 -9.76 -3.63 -1.91
C ARG A 37 -10.78 -2.62 -1.38
N ALA A 38 -11.16 -1.60 -2.16
CA ALA A 38 -12.06 -0.54 -1.72
C ALA A 38 -13.46 -1.03 -1.36
N ILE A 39 -13.91 -2.13 -1.97
CA ILE A 39 -15.25 -2.70 -1.74
C ILE A 39 -15.25 -3.87 -0.76
N LEU A 40 -14.10 -4.43 -0.37
CA LEU A 40 -14.03 -5.66 0.44
C LEU A 40 -14.86 -5.60 1.72
N VAL A 41 -14.74 -4.53 2.50
CA VAL A 41 -15.46 -4.41 3.78
C VAL A 41 -16.97 -4.25 3.58
N VAL A 42 -17.39 -3.52 2.55
CA VAL A 42 -18.81 -3.40 2.19
C VAL A 42 -19.35 -4.74 1.69
N PHE A 43 -18.57 -5.47 0.89
CA PHE A 43 -18.93 -6.81 0.42
C PHE A 43 -19.14 -7.76 1.61
N MET A 44 -18.17 -7.85 2.52
CA MET A 44 -18.25 -8.72 3.70
C MET A 44 -19.43 -8.41 4.62
N THR A 45 -19.82 -7.14 4.73
CA THR A 45 -20.89 -6.69 5.65
C THR A 45 -22.29 -6.64 5.01
N GLN A 46 -22.41 -6.68 3.68
CA GLN A 46 -23.70 -6.47 3.00
C GLN A 46 -24.04 -7.45 1.88
N TYR A 47 -23.05 -8.09 1.24
CA TYR A 47 -23.26 -8.89 0.03
C TYR A 47 -22.83 -10.35 0.17
N LEU A 48 -22.15 -10.71 1.26
CA LEU A 48 -21.63 -12.06 1.48
C LEU A 48 -22.76 -13.09 1.58
N MET A 49 -22.61 -14.22 0.90
CA MET A 49 -23.59 -15.31 0.89
C MET A 49 -23.11 -16.56 1.64
N ASP A 50 -24.03 -17.41 2.06
CA ASP A 50 -23.76 -18.78 2.46
C ASP A 50 -23.82 -19.76 1.27
N ALA A 51 -23.54 -21.04 1.52
CA ALA A 51 -23.53 -22.07 0.47
C ALA A 51 -24.91 -22.33 -0.16
N ASP A 52 -25.99 -21.90 0.49
CA ASP A 52 -27.36 -22.02 0.00
C ASP A 52 -27.81 -20.76 -0.78
N GLY A 53 -26.92 -19.77 -0.95
CA GLY A 53 -27.20 -18.51 -1.63
C GLY A 53 -28.01 -17.50 -0.80
N LYS A 54 -28.06 -17.67 0.53
CA LYS A 54 -28.69 -16.70 1.45
C LYS A 54 -27.65 -15.71 1.96
N LEU A 55 -28.08 -14.49 2.26
CA LEU A 55 -27.20 -13.47 2.85
C LEU A 55 -26.68 -13.92 4.22
N ALA A 56 -25.36 -13.95 4.36
CA ALA A 56 -24.64 -14.32 5.58
C ALA A 56 -23.51 -13.32 5.88
N PRO A 57 -23.84 -12.03 6.08
CA PRO A 57 -22.86 -10.97 6.30
C PRO A 57 -22.04 -11.16 7.58
N MET A 58 -20.81 -10.65 7.56
CA MET A 58 -19.93 -10.55 8.72
C MET A 58 -20.33 -9.36 9.61
N THR A 59 -19.96 -9.42 10.89
CA THR A 59 -20.00 -8.24 11.76
C THR A 59 -18.97 -7.20 11.28
N SER A 60 -19.14 -5.94 11.69
CA SER A 60 -18.17 -4.87 11.41
C SER A 60 -16.77 -5.21 11.89
N ASN A 61 -16.65 -5.88 13.04
CA ASN A 61 -15.40 -6.31 13.66
C ASN A 61 -14.76 -7.44 12.86
N GLU A 62 -15.54 -8.48 12.53
CA GLU A 62 -15.08 -9.61 11.72
C GLU A 62 -14.60 -9.14 10.34
N ALA A 63 -15.41 -8.33 9.64
CA ALA A 63 -15.04 -7.78 8.33
C ALA A 63 -13.77 -6.91 8.39
N THR A 64 -13.64 -6.07 9.43
CA THR A 64 -12.43 -5.26 9.64
C THR A 64 -11.22 -6.15 9.91
N ALA A 65 -11.38 -7.20 10.71
CA ALA A 65 -10.31 -8.14 11.03
C ALA A 65 -9.79 -8.87 9.80
N TYR A 66 -10.68 -9.42 8.96
CA TYR A 66 -10.30 -10.11 7.72
C TYR A 66 -9.70 -9.15 6.69
N PHE A 67 -10.22 -7.93 6.56
CA PHE A 67 -9.62 -6.91 5.68
C PHE A 67 -8.16 -6.65 6.04
N HIS A 68 -7.88 -6.40 7.32
CA HIS A 68 -6.52 -6.13 7.78
C HIS A 68 -5.63 -7.38 7.73
N LEU A 69 -6.17 -8.58 7.95
CA LEU A 69 -5.42 -9.82 7.78
C LEU A 69 -4.97 -9.99 6.32
N PHE A 70 -5.87 -9.75 5.36
CA PHE A 70 -5.56 -9.75 3.94
C PHE A 70 -4.46 -8.75 3.58
N VAL A 71 -4.58 -7.50 4.06
CA VAL A 71 -3.55 -6.48 3.84
C VAL A 71 -2.23 -6.93 4.47
N SER A 72 -2.25 -7.47 5.69
CA SER A 72 -1.05 -7.96 6.36
C SER A 72 -0.31 -9.01 5.53
N ILE A 73 -1.00 -10.04 5.05
CA ILE A 73 -0.42 -11.10 4.21
C ILE A 73 0.10 -10.51 2.89
N THR A 74 -0.64 -9.59 2.28
CA THR A 74 -0.24 -8.92 1.02
C THR A 74 1.06 -8.11 1.16
N TYR A 75 1.33 -7.54 2.35
CA TYR A 75 2.57 -6.80 2.61
C TYR A 75 3.68 -7.64 3.25
N PHE A 76 3.38 -8.88 3.65
CA PHE A 76 4.37 -9.87 4.10
C PHE A 76 4.94 -10.74 2.96
N THR A 77 4.10 -11.12 2.01
CA THR A 77 4.47 -11.92 0.83
C THR A 77 5.51 -11.31 -0.13
N PRO A 78 5.82 -9.98 -0.15
CA PRO A 78 6.97 -9.45 -0.87
C PRO A 78 8.30 -10.17 -0.60
N PHE A 79 8.53 -10.67 0.62
CA PHE A 79 9.73 -11.48 0.93
C PHE A 79 9.81 -12.74 0.06
N LEU A 80 8.68 -13.42 -0.15
CA LEU A 80 8.61 -14.60 -1.02
C LEU A 80 8.86 -14.21 -2.48
N GLY A 81 8.27 -13.09 -2.91
CA GLY A 81 8.49 -12.53 -4.25
C GLY A 81 9.96 -12.23 -4.53
N ALA A 82 10.64 -11.56 -3.60
CA ALA A 82 12.06 -11.25 -3.70
C ALA A 82 12.92 -12.52 -3.75
N LEU A 83 12.64 -13.51 -2.88
CA LEU A 83 13.35 -14.79 -2.87
C LEU A 83 13.22 -15.53 -4.21
N LEU A 84 12.02 -15.56 -4.79
CA LEU A 84 11.77 -16.19 -6.08
C LEU A 84 12.47 -15.44 -7.22
N ALA A 85 12.37 -14.11 -7.24
CA ALA A 85 12.92 -13.27 -8.29
C ALA A 85 14.44 -13.24 -8.30
N ASP A 86 15.07 -12.96 -7.15
CA ASP A 86 16.52 -12.78 -7.09
C ASP A 86 17.25 -14.12 -6.93
N GLY A 87 16.56 -15.13 -6.39
CA GLY A 87 17.11 -16.44 -6.08
C GLY A 87 17.02 -17.51 -7.16
N LEU A 88 15.84 -17.65 -7.78
CA LEU A 88 15.50 -18.86 -8.53
C LEU A 88 15.08 -18.56 -9.97
N LEU A 89 14.08 -17.70 -10.16
CA LEU A 89 13.36 -17.58 -11.44
C LEU A 89 13.78 -16.37 -12.28
N GLY A 90 14.35 -15.33 -11.66
CA GLY A 90 14.50 -14.02 -12.28
C GLY A 90 13.20 -13.20 -12.23
N LYS A 91 13.32 -11.87 -12.15
CA LYS A 91 12.19 -10.94 -11.94
C LYS A 91 11.05 -11.14 -12.93
N TYR A 92 11.34 -11.23 -14.23
CA TYR A 92 10.30 -11.38 -15.27
C TYR A 92 9.43 -12.63 -15.08
N ARG A 93 10.06 -13.78 -14.79
CA ARG A 93 9.33 -15.05 -14.62
C ARG A 93 8.49 -15.03 -13.35
N THR A 94 9.05 -14.51 -12.25
CA THR A 94 8.33 -14.31 -10.99
C THR A 94 7.11 -13.41 -11.18
N ILE A 95 7.25 -12.29 -11.90
CA ILE A 95 6.13 -11.38 -12.19
C ILE A 95 5.04 -12.15 -12.94
N ILE A 96 5.36 -12.80 -14.06
CA ILE A 96 4.35 -13.51 -14.86
C ILE A 96 3.67 -14.65 -14.07
N SER A 97 4.43 -15.48 -13.34
CA SER A 97 3.85 -16.60 -12.61
C SER A 97 2.92 -16.14 -11.49
N LEU A 98 3.32 -15.14 -10.70
CA LEU A 98 2.51 -14.61 -9.62
C LEU A 98 1.35 -13.75 -10.11
N SER A 99 1.48 -13.06 -11.25
CA SER A 99 0.36 -12.37 -11.90
C SER A 99 -0.73 -13.33 -12.36
N ILE A 100 -0.40 -14.56 -12.77
CA ILE A 100 -1.40 -15.59 -13.07
C ILE A 100 -2.15 -16.02 -11.80
N VAL A 101 -1.43 -16.27 -10.71
CA VAL A 101 -2.04 -16.57 -9.39
C VAL A 101 -2.97 -15.44 -8.96
N TYR A 102 -2.55 -14.20 -9.17
CA TYR A 102 -3.34 -13.01 -8.88
C TYR A 102 -4.64 -12.96 -9.71
N CYS A 103 -4.58 -13.26 -11.02
CA CYS A 103 -5.78 -13.35 -11.86
C CYS A 103 -6.76 -14.42 -11.35
N LEU A 104 -6.25 -15.60 -10.97
CA LEU A 104 -7.07 -16.68 -10.41
C LEU A 104 -7.76 -16.25 -9.12
N GLY A 105 -7.07 -15.51 -8.24
CA GLY A 105 -7.67 -14.98 -7.03
C GLY A 105 -8.83 -14.01 -7.29
N HIS A 106 -8.69 -13.13 -8.28
CA HIS A 106 -9.79 -12.24 -8.68
C HIS A 106 -10.98 -13.00 -9.28
N PHE A 107 -10.74 -13.98 -10.15
CA PHE A 107 -11.83 -14.78 -10.71
C PHE A 107 -12.51 -15.64 -9.65
N CYS A 108 -11.79 -16.11 -8.64
CA CYS A 108 -12.39 -16.76 -7.47
C CYS A 108 -13.39 -15.84 -6.77
N LEU A 109 -13.02 -14.59 -6.47
CA LEU A 109 -13.93 -13.61 -5.85
C LEU A 109 -15.12 -13.24 -6.74
N ALA A 110 -14.97 -13.29 -8.06
CA ALA A 110 -16.04 -12.98 -9.00
C ALA A 110 -17.05 -14.13 -9.15
N LEU A 111 -16.60 -15.37 -8.97
CA LEU A 111 -17.40 -16.59 -9.17
C LEU A 111 -18.03 -17.12 -7.88
N ASP A 112 -17.44 -16.83 -6.73
CA ASP A 112 -17.86 -17.34 -5.43
C ASP A 112 -17.88 -16.19 -4.41
N ASP A 113 -19.09 -15.74 -4.07
CA ASP A 113 -19.38 -14.71 -3.08
C ASP A 113 -19.63 -15.26 -1.67
N THR A 114 -19.24 -16.53 -1.43
CA THR A 114 -19.26 -17.13 -0.10
C THR A 114 -18.00 -16.83 0.71
N ARG A 115 -18.02 -17.17 2.01
CA ARG A 115 -16.83 -17.11 2.88
C ARG A 115 -15.66 -17.93 2.32
N THR A 116 -15.91 -19.06 1.67
CA THR A 116 -14.85 -19.90 1.08
C THR A 116 -14.22 -19.21 -0.12
N GLY A 117 -15.03 -18.72 -1.05
CA GLY A 117 -14.57 -17.94 -2.20
C GLY A 117 -13.78 -16.71 -1.80
N LEU A 118 -14.23 -16.02 -0.76
CA LEU A 118 -13.53 -14.88 -0.17
C LEU A 118 -12.13 -15.26 0.33
N LEU A 119 -12.00 -16.32 1.14
CA LEU A 119 -10.73 -16.75 1.73
C LEU A 119 -9.74 -17.24 0.66
N VAL A 120 -10.21 -18.07 -0.28
CA VAL A 120 -9.38 -18.57 -1.38
C VAL A 120 -8.95 -17.41 -2.29
N GLY A 121 -9.89 -16.56 -2.70
CA GLY A 121 -9.63 -15.41 -3.56
C GLY A 121 -8.65 -14.42 -2.93
N GLN A 122 -8.86 -14.04 -1.67
CA GLN A 122 -7.96 -13.13 -0.95
C GLN A 122 -6.56 -13.74 -0.76
N SER A 123 -6.46 -15.05 -0.47
CA SER A 123 -5.16 -15.73 -0.31
C SER A 123 -4.33 -15.71 -1.59
N LEU A 124 -4.98 -16.03 -2.73
CA LEU A 124 -4.35 -16.00 -4.05
C LEU A 124 -3.96 -14.58 -4.46
N ILE A 125 -4.84 -13.60 -4.22
CA ILE A 125 -4.54 -12.18 -4.46
C ILE A 125 -3.38 -11.72 -3.59
N ALA A 126 -3.36 -12.04 -2.30
CA ALA A 126 -2.29 -11.62 -1.40
C ALA A 126 -0.93 -12.17 -1.84
N LEU A 127 -0.88 -13.46 -2.22
CA LEU A 127 0.33 -14.08 -2.76
C LEU A 127 0.78 -13.44 -4.08
N GLY A 128 -0.17 -13.23 -5.00
CA GLY A 128 0.09 -12.63 -6.31
C GLY A 128 0.52 -11.17 -6.22
N ALA A 129 -0.36 -10.31 -5.70
CA ALA A 129 -0.13 -8.88 -5.56
C ALA A 129 1.08 -8.56 -4.69
N GLY A 130 1.22 -9.23 -3.54
CA GLY A 130 2.34 -9.01 -2.65
C GLY A 130 3.66 -9.47 -3.24
N GLY A 131 3.69 -10.66 -3.84
CA GLY A 131 4.93 -11.19 -4.39
C GLY A 131 5.44 -10.45 -5.65
N ILE A 132 4.58 -9.80 -6.45
CA ILE A 132 5.06 -8.99 -7.60
C ILE A 132 5.55 -7.59 -7.22
N LYS A 133 5.09 -7.01 -6.10
CA LYS A 133 5.42 -5.64 -5.67
C LYS A 133 6.92 -5.29 -5.70
N PRO A 134 7.83 -6.11 -5.11
CA PRO A 134 9.25 -5.79 -5.14
C PRO A 134 9.88 -6.02 -6.53
N CYS A 135 9.24 -6.83 -7.38
CA CYS A 135 9.80 -7.24 -8.66
C CYS A 135 9.54 -6.23 -9.78
N VAL A 136 8.33 -5.68 -9.87
CA VAL A 136 7.93 -4.79 -10.99
C VAL A 136 8.71 -3.47 -10.98
N SER A 137 8.83 -2.84 -9.82
CA SER A 137 9.58 -1.58 -9.66
C SER A 137 11.07 -1.76 -9.94
N ALA A 138 11.66 -2.85 -9.47
CA ALA A 138 13.05 -3.19 -9.78
C ALA A 138 13.23 -3.51 -11.28
N HIS A 139 12.30 -4.25 -11.88
CA HIS A 139 12.34 -4.57 -13.31
C HIS A 139 12.24 -3.32 -14.19
N LEU A 140 11.49 -2.29 -13.76
CA LEU A 140 11.47 -0.98 -14.42
C LEU A 140 12.85 -0.32 -14.41
N GLY A 141 13.51 -0.30 -13.24
CA GLY A 141 14.86 0.26 -13.10
C GLY A 141 15.89 -0.46 -13.97
N ASP A 142 15.80 -1.78 -14.06
CA ASP A 142 16.70 -2.64 -14.86
C ASP A 142 16.65 -2.36 -16.37
N GLN A 143 15.67 -1.58 -16.87
CA GLN A 143 15.59 -1.23 -18.30
C GLN A 143 16.57 -0.12 -18.71
N PHE A 144 17.14 0.59 -17.74
CA PHE A 144 17.98 1.75 -18.00
C PHE A 144 19.47 1.41 -17.89
N GLY A 145 20.26 1.96 -18.80
CA GLY A 145 21.72 1.96 -18.76
C GLY A 145 22.27 3.38 -18.71
N THR A 146 23.59 3.52 -18.85
CA THR A 146 24.28 4.83 -18.78
C THR A 146 23.79 5.83 -19.82
N GLY A 147 23.44 5.38 -21.03
CA GLY A 147 23.00 6.24 -22.13
C GLY A 147 21.63 6.92 -21.91
N ASN A 148 20.73 6.31 -21.13
CA ASN A 148 19.35 6.80 -20.93
C ASN A 148 18.97 7.02 -19.45
N GLN A 149 19.93 6.96 -18.53
CA GLN A 149 19.70 7.13 -17.09
C GLN A 149 19.00 8.45 -16.74
N HIS A 150 19.20 9.51 -17.53
CA HIS A 150 18.54 10.80 -17.34
C HIS A 150 16.99 10.73 -17.42
N TRP A 151 16.43 9.72 -18.08
CA TRP A 151 14.98 9.48 -18.12
C TRP A 151 14.43 8.80 -16.87
N LEU A 152 15.27 8.15 -16.07
CA LEU A 152 14.86 7.27 -14.97
C LEU A 152 13.91 7.97 -13.99
N GLY A 153 14.28 9.15 -13.50
CA GLY A 153 13.46 9.92 -12.56
C GLY A 153 12.09 10.32 -13.15
N LYS A 154 12.05 10.68 -14.44
CA LYS A 154 10.80 11.05 -15.12
C LYS A 154 9.88 9.83 -15.29
N VAL A 155 10.44 8.66 -15.62
CA VAL A 155 9.67 7.42 -15.78
C VAL A 155 9.15 6.90 -14.44
N PHE A 156 9.93 6.98 -13.37
CA PHE A 156 9.42 6.69 -12.01
C PHE A 156 8.31 7.65 -11.60
N SER A 157 8.38 8.93 -12.00
CA SER A 157 7.29 9.89 -11.76
C SER A 157 6.01 9.50 -12.52
N TRP A 158 6.13 9.04 -13.77
CA TRP A 158 4.98 8.51 -14.53
C TRP A 158 4.40 7.24 -13.89
N PHE A 159 5.26 6.33 -13.45
CA PHE A 159 4.86 5.11 -12.73
C PHE A 159 4.05 5.46 -11.48
N TYR A 160 4.55 6.42 -10.68
CA TYR A 160 3.84 6.93 -9.50
C TYR A 160 2.50 7.59 -9.84
N LEU A 161 2.43 8.36 -10.92
CA LEU A 161 1.19 8.96 -11.39
C LEU A 161 0.16 7.87 -11.78
N THR A 162 0.59 6.82 -12.48
CA THR A 162 -0.31 5.72 -12.87
C THR A 162 -0.87 4.95 -11.67
N ILE A 163 -0.11 4.80 -10.59
CA ILE A 163 -0.60 4.20 -9.34
C ILE A 163 -1.78 4.99 -8.79
N ASN A 164 -1.61 6.30 -8.64
CA ASN A 164 -2.63 7.16 -8.04
C ASN A 164 -3.84 7.33 -8.96
N VAL A 165 -3.65 7.47 -10.27
CA VAL A 165 -4.75 7.55 -11.25
C VAL A 165 -5.53 6.23 -11.26
N GLY A 166 -4.85 5.09 -11.32
CA GLY A 166 -5.49 3.78 -11.27
C GLY A 166 -6.32 3.59 -10.00
N ALA A 167 -5.75 3.94 -8.84
CA ALA A 167 -6.43 3.88 -7.55
C ALA A 167 -7.66 4.80 -7.50
N PHE A 168 -7.51 6.06 -7.89
CA PHE A 168 -8.57 7.07 -7.87
C PHE A 168 -9.78 6.63 -8.71
N VAL A 169 -9.55 6.21 -9.96
CA VAL A 169 -10.65 5.78 -10.85
C VAL A 169 -11.29 4.50 -10.31
N ALA A 170 -10.50 3.54 -9.82
CA ALA A 170 -11.03 2.29 -9.27
C ALA A 170 -11.91 2.51 -8.03
N MET A 171 -11.48 3.38 -7.12
CA MET A 171 -12.21 3.71 -5.89
C MET A 171 -13.52 4.47 -6.16
N LEU A 172 -13.67 5.09 -7.34
CA LEU A 172 -14.94 5.69 -7.76
C LEU A 172 -15.85 4.70 -8.48
N LEU A 173 -15.28 3.92 -9.42
CA LEU A 173 -16.05 3.07 -10.34
C LEU A 173 -16.49 1.74 -9.70
N VAL A 174 -15.60 1.05 -8.99
CA VAL A 174 -15.90 -0.31 -8.48
C VAL A 174 -16.98 -0.33 -7.41
N PRO A 175 -17.05 0.62 -6.45
CA PRO A 175 -18.20 0.70 -5.54
C PRO A 175 -19.53 0.93 -6.26
N TRP A 176 -19.54 1.72 -7.33
CA TRP A 176 -20.73 1.94 -8.15
C TRP A 176 -21.18 0.66 -8.86
N LEU A 177 -20.23 -0.14 -9.37
CA LEU A 177 -20.52 -1.45 -9.94
C LEU A 177 -21.10 -2.41 -8.89
N LEU A 178 -20.56 -2.42 -7.67
CA LEU A 178 -21.08 -3.26 -6.58
C LEU A 178 -22.54 -2.93 -6.28
N LYS A 179 -22.89 -1.64 -6.15
CA LYS A 179 -24.27 -1.21 -5.90
C LYS A 179 -25.22 -1.53 -7.06
N THR A 180 -24.74 -1.42 -8.31
CA THR A 180 -25.61 -1.47 -9.49
C THR A 180 -25.77 -2.88 -10.06
N TYR A 181 -24.70 -3.68 -10.04
CA TYR A 181 -24.62 -4.97 -10.71
C TYR A 181 -24.24 -6.13 -9.77
N GLY A 182 -23.98 -5.87 -8.49
CA GLY A 182 -23.66 -6.90 -7.50
C GLY A 182 -22.19 -7.31 -7.45
N ALA A 183 -21.89 -8.25 -6.55
CA ALA A 183 -20.52 -8.65 -6.18
C ALA A 183 -19.76 -9.27 -7.36
N SER A 184 -20.39 -10.19 -8.11
CA SER A 184 -19.74 -10.89 -9.22
C SER A 184 -19.16 -9.92 -10.26
N VAL A 185 -19.93 -8.93 -10.69
CA VAL A 185 -19.48 -7.93 -11.67
C VAL A 185 -18.43 -6.99 -11.08
N ALA A 186 -18.61 -6.57 -9.83
CA ALA A 186 -17.69 -5.67 -9.15
C ALA A 186 -16.31 -6.29 -8.92
N PHE A 187 -16.21 -7.60 -8.70
CA PHE A 187 -14.94 -8.32 -8.61
C PHE A 187 -14.41 -8.79 -9.97
N LEU A 188 -15.29 -9.04 -10.95
CA LEU A 188 -14.88 -9.45 -12.30
C LEU A 188 -14.09 -8.36 -13.02
N LEU A 189 -14.51 -7.09 -12.95
CA LEU A 189 -13.80 -6.00 -13.65
C LEU A 189 -12.33 -5.88 -13.20
N PRO A 190 -12.01 -5.83 -11.89
CA PRO A 190 -10.63 -5.98 -11.41
C PRO A 190 -9.93 -7.20 -12.01
N GLY A 191 -10.54 -8.39 -11.97
CA GLY A 191 -9.94 -9.60 -12.54
C GLY A 191 -9.60 -9.52 -14.03
N VAL A 192 -10.50 -8.95 -14.84
CA VAL A 192 -10.27 -8.72 -16.27
C VAL A 192 -9.13 -7.72 -16.48
N LEU A 193 -9.06 -6.67 -15.68
CA LEU A 193 -7.98 -5.67 -15.77
C LEU A 193 -6.64 -6.23 -15.28
N MET A 194 -6.62 -7.11 -14.28
CA MET A 194 -5.42 -7.83 -13.86
C MET A 194 -4.93 -8.79 -14.95
N LEU A 195 -5.85 -9.49 -15.63
CA LEU A 195 -5.51 -10.32 -16.78
C LEU A 195 -4.94 -9.46 -17.92
N LEU A 196 -5.57 -8.32 -18.21
CA LEU A 196 -5.08 -7.36 -19.20
C LEU A 196 -3.68 -6.85 -18.82
N ALA A 197 -3.43 -6.49 -17.57
CA ALA A 197 -2.12 -6.08 -17.06
C ALA A 197 -1.06 -7.16 -17.37
N THR A 198 -1.38 -8.41 -17.04
CA THR A 198 -0.51 -9.58 -17.29
C THR A 198 -0.22 -9.76 -18.78
N VAL A 199 -1.22 -9.61 -19.64
CA VAL A 199 -1.07 -9.71 -21.09
C VAL A 199 -0.23 -8.57 -21.65
N ILE A 200 -0.46 -7.33 -21.21
CA ILE A 200 0.34 -6.15 -21.57
C ILE A 200 1.80 -6.39 -21.20
N PHE A 201 2.08 -6.77 -19.95
CA PHE A 201 3.44 -7.06 -19.51
C PHE A 201 4.09 -8.18 -20.33
N ARG A 202 3.38 -9.29 -20.54
CA ARG A 202 3.87 -10.42 -21.36
C ARG A 202 4.15 -10.04 -22.82
N SER A 203 3.40 -9.09 -23.38
CA SER A 203 3.60 -8.62 -24.76
C SER A 203 4.91 -7.86 -24.93
N GLY A 204 5.41 -7.21 -23.85
CA GLY A 204 6.71 -6.52 -23.81
C GLY A 204 7.93 -7.43 -23.71
N ARG A 205 7.77 -8.76 -23.57
CA ARG A 205 8.86 -9.73 -23.30
C ARG A 205 10.06 -9.71 -24.26
N TYR A 206 9.91 -9.27 -25.50
CA TYR A 206 11.04 -9.17 -26.44
C TYR A 206 11.68 -7.79 -26.47
N ARG A 207 11.15 -6.85 -25.68
CA ARG A 207 11.62 -5.47 -25.53
C ARG A 207 12.23 -5.21 -24.15
N PHE A 208 12.04 -6.13 -23.20
CA PHE A 208 12.61 -6.02 -21.86
C PHE A 208 14.03 -6.55 -21.77
N VAL A 209 14.77 -5.93 -20.86
CA VAL A 209 15.98 -6.45 -20.26
C VAL A 209 15.61 -7.45 -19.15
N HIS A 210 16.14 -8.67 -19.26
CA HIS A 210 15.93 -9.79 -18.35
C HIS A 210 17.21 -10.03 -17.56
N ILE A 211 17.30 -9.39 -16.39
CA ILE A 211 18.41 -9.62 -15.47
C ILE A 211 18.31 -11.05 -14.91
N PRO A 212 19.37 -11.88 -15.00
CA PRO A 212 19.38 -13.22 -14.43
C PRO A 212 19.35 -13.16 -12.90
N ALA A 213 18.89 -14.25 -12.27
CA ALA A 213 18.91 -14.38 -10.82
C ALA A 213 20.36 -14.30 -10.29
N ALA A 214 20.58 -13.47 -9.28
CA ALA A 214 21.88 -13.28 -8.65
C ALA A 214 22.21 -14.36 -7.60
N GLY A 215 21.22 -15.19 -7.23
CA GLY A 215 21.34 -16.22 -6.22
C GLY A 215 21.15 -15.69 -4.79
N MET A 216 21.39 -16.54 -3.79
CA MET A 216 21.14 -16.25 -2.36
C MET A 216 22.24 -15.43 -1.66
N GLY A 217 23.13 -14.79 -2.41
CA GLY A 217 24.26 -14.02 -1.85
C GLY A 217 23.81 -12.91 -0.88
N PHE A 218 22.70 -12.23 -1.20
CA PHE A 218 22.13 -11.17 -0.37
C PHE A 218 21.69 -11.67 1.01
N VAL A 219 21.27 -12.93 1.14
CA VAL A 219 20.85 -13.53 2.44
C VAL A 219 22.06 -13.69 3.36
N ARG A 220 23.20 -14.13 2.80
CA ARG A 220 24.44 -14.27 3.57
C ARG A 220 24.91 -12.91 4.08
N GLU A 221 24.78 -11.87 3.26
CA GLU A 221 25.15 -10.50 3.62
C GLU A 221 24.19 -9.90 4.65
N ALA A 222 22.90 -10.18 4.54
CA ALA A 222 21.91 -9.81 5.55
C ALA A 222 22.22 -10.38 6.93
N LEU A 223 22.69 -11.63 6.96
CA LEU A 223 23.09 -12.34 8.18
C LEU A 223 24.51 -11.98 8.65
N SER A 224 25.22 -11.10 7.95
CA SER A 224 26.51 -10.59 8.40
C SER A 224 26.36 -9.72 9.66
N GLY A 225 27.45 -9.55 10.41
CA GLY A 225 27.43 -8.70 11.62
C GLY A 225 27.08 -7.24 11.33
N GLU A 226 27.49 -6.70 10.18
CA GLU A 226 27.10 -5.34 9.76
C GLU A 226 25.63 -5.29 9.35
N GLY A 227 25.17 -6.28 8.58
CA GLY A 227 23.79 -6.38 8.13
C GLY A 227 22.80 -6.47 9.29
N LEU A 228 23.04 -7.36 10.25
CA LEU A 228 22.20 -7.50 11.44
C LEU A 228 22.14 -6.23 12.28
N ARG A 229 23.25 -5.49 12.41
CA ARG A 229 23.27 -4.18 13.11
C ARG A 229 22.49 -3.10 12.37
N CYS A 230 22.58 -3.06 11.04
CA CYS A 230 21.78 -2.15 10.21
C CYS A 230 20.28 -2.47 10.35
N LEU A 231 19.90 -3.73 10.14
CA LEU A 231 18.51 -4.19 10.23
C LEU A 231 17.92 -3.98 11.62
N GLY A 232 18.68 -4.27 12.69
CA GLY A 232 18.23 -4.08 14.07
C GLY A 232 17.94 -2.61 14.40
N ARG A 233 18.80 -1.68 13.96
CA ARG A 233 18.56 -0.24 14.14
C ARG A 233 17.33 0.23 13.37
N LEU A 234 17.21 -0.13 12.08
CA LEU A 234 16.06 0.26 11.27
C LEU A 234 14.75 -0.35 11.76
N SER A 235 14.78 -1.60 12.24
CA SER A 235 13.62 -2.26 12.85
C SER A 235 13.09 -1.47 14.04
N GLY A 236 13.97 -0.86 14.85
CA GLY A 236 13.58 0.02 15.94
C GLY A 236 12.66 1.17 15.48
N ILE A 237 12.98 1.81 14.35
CA ILE A 237 12.13 2.83 13.74
C ILE A 237 10.85 2.20 13.18
N TYR A 238 10.97 1.09 12.45
CA TYR A 238 9.85 0.44 11.77
C TYR A 238 8.75 -0.06 12.71
N LEU A 239 9.07 -0.40 13.97
CA LEU A 239 8.04 -0.73 14.96
C LEU A 239 7.10 0.46 15.23
N PHE A 240 7.62 1.69 15.30
CA PHE A 240 6.77 2.88 15.43
C PHE A 240 5.98 3.14 14.14
N ILE A 241 6.59 2.90 12.97
CA ILE A 241 5.94 3.03 11.67
C ILE A 241 4.83 1.98 11.49
N ALA A 242 4.98 0.79 12.07
CA ALA A 242 3.93 -0.22 12.06
C ALA A 242 2.64 0.29 12.73
N VAL A 243 2.75 1.04 13.84
CA VAL A 243 1.58 1.66 14.46
C VAL A 243 0.96 2.72 13.54
N PHE A 244 1.76 3.46 12.77
CA PHE A 244 1.22 4.36 11.76
C PHE A 244 0.37 3.62 10.73
N TRP A 245 0.84 2.48 10.22
CA TRP A 245 0.06 1.66 9.28
C TRP A 245 -1.18 1.03 9.91
N ALA A 246 -1.14 0.70 11.21
CA ALA A 246 -2.30 0.25 11.96
C ALA A 246 -3.45 1.27 11.95
N LEU A 247 -3.12 2.57 11.91
CA LEU A 247 -4.09 3.66 11.77
C LEU A 247 -4.40 3.96 10.31
N PHE A 248 -3.38 4.13 9.48
CA PHE A 248 -3.54 4.58 8.10
C PHE A 248 -4.50 3.67 7.32
N ASP A 249 -4.30 2.35 7.37
CA ASP A 249 -5.07 1.41 6.57
C ASP A 249 -6.54 1.26 7.02
N GLN A 250 -6.91 1.84 8.17
CA GLN A 250 -8.30 1.88 8.62
C GLN A 250 -9.20 2.77 7.74
N ASN A 251 -8.59 3.64 6.93
CA ASN A 251 -9.33 4.42 5.94
C ASN A 251 -10.05 3.53 4.89
N GLY A 252 -9.61 2.28 4.72
CA GLY A 252 -10.25 1.29 3.86
C GLY A 252 -11.20 0.32 4.60
N SER A 253 -11.35 0.47 5.92
CA SER A 253 -12.18 -0.41 6.75
C SER A 253 -13.12 0.38 7.67
N SER A 254 -12.69 0.70 8.89
CA SER A 254 -13.54 1.33 9.91
C SER A 254 -14.08 2.70 9.48
N TRP A 255 -13.34 3.46 8.67
CA TRP A 255 -13.81 4.74 8.13
C TRP A 255 -14.91 4.56 7.09
N VAL A 256 -14.81 3.50 6.27
CA VAL A 256 -15.85 3.14 5.30
C VAL A 256 -17.13 2.70 6.02
N LEU A 257 -16.98 1.92 7.10
CA LEU A 257 -18.11 1.51 7.95
C LEU A 257 -18.75 2.71 8.66
N GLN A 258 -17.95 3.63 9.20
CA GLN A 258 -18.46 4.89 9.75
C GLN A 258 -19.26 5.68 8.69
N ALA A 259 -18.76 5.77 7.46
CA ALA A 259 -19.41 6.48 6.37
C ALA A 259 -20.79 5.88 5.99
N GLN A 260 -21.06 4.60 6.31
CA GLN A 260 -22.40 4.01 6.12
C GLN A 260 -23.47 4.66 7.01
N HIS A 261 -23.07 5.23 8.15
CA HIS A 261 -23.95 5.86 9.13
C HIS A 261 -24.02 7.40 9.00
N MET A 262 -23.39 7.96 7.96
CA MET A 262 -23.32 9.40 7.72
C MET A 262 -24.37 9.86 6.68
N ASP A 263 -24.64 11.16 6.62
CA ASP A 263 -25.35 11.73 5.47
C ASP A 263 -24.41 11.76 4.26
N ARG A 264 -24.79 11.01 3.23
CA ARG A 264 -23.98 10.76 2.03
C ARG A 264 -24.36 11.67 0.86
N ARG A 265 -25.28 12.61 1.03
CA ARG A 265 -25.67 13.55 -0.03
C ARG A 265 -24.70 14.72 -0.08
N VAL A 266 -24.07 14.90 -1.24
CA VAL A 266 -23.14 16.00 -1.51
C VAL A 266 -23.55 16.65 -2.82
N PHE A 267 -23.90 17.94 -2.80
CA PHE A 267 -24.41 18.68 -3.97
C PHE A 267 -25.55 17.96 -4.73
N GLY A 268 -26.42 17.24 -4.02
CA GLY A 268 -27.54 16.49 -4.60
C GLY A 268 -27.21 15.09 -5.13
N ILE A 269 -25.94 14.67 -5.07
CA ILE A 269 -25.48 13.33 -5.49
C ILE A 269 -25.19 12.49 -4.24
N GLU A 270 -25.64 11.23 -4.24
CA GLU A 270 -25.32 10.28 -3.18
C GLU A 270 -23.93 9.66 -3.41
N ILE A 271 -22.98 9.93 -2.51
CA ILE A 271 -21.65 9.32 -2.51
C ILE A 271 -21.73 7.96 -1.81
N LEU A 272 -21.15 6.91 -2.39
CA LEU A 272 -21.09 5.60 -1.75
C LEU A 272 -20.02 5.59 -0.64
N PRO A 273 -20.23 4.87 0.47
CA PRO A 273 -19.28 4.86 1.60
C PRO A 273 -17.84 4.58 1.18
N SER A 274 -17.61 3.61 0.28
CA SER A 274 -16.27 3.28 -0.20
C SER A 274 -15.63 4.34 -1.11
N GLN A 275 -16.42 5.22 -1.75
CA GLN A 275 -15.89 6.22 -2.69
C GLN A 275 -15.09 7.32 -2.00
N ILE A 276 -15.27 7.52 -0.69
CA ILE A 276 -14.49 8.50 0.08
C ILE A 276 -12.98 8.17 0.07
N GLN A 277 -12.61 6.89 -0.12
CA GLN A 277 -11.23 6.44 -0.24
C GLN A 277 -10.49 7.11 -1.41
N ALA A 278 -11.21 7.49 -2.48
CA ALA A 278 -10.64 8.20 -3.63
C ALA A 278 -10.01 9.54 -3.25
N ALA A 279 -10.34 10.11 -2.09
CA ALA A 279 -9.71 11.33 -1.59
C ALA A 279 -8.19 11.14 -1.40
N ASN A 280 -7.73 10.00 -0.89
CA ASN A 280 -6.31 9.78 -0.58
C ASN A 280 -5.39 9.83 -1.82
N PRO A 281 -5.59 9.04 -2.90
CA PRO A 281 -4.70 9.11 -4.06
C PRO A 281 -4.72 10.48 -4.75
N LEU A 282 -5.86 11.18 -4.75
CA LEU A 282 -5.94 12.55 -5.24
C LEU A 282 -5.13 13.51 -4.37
N LEU A 283 -5.31 13.43 -3.05
CA LEU A 283 -4.58 14.25 -2.09
C LEU A 283 -3.09 13.98 -2.15
N ILE A 284 -2.65 12.73 -2.34
CA ILE A 284 -1.23 12.42 -2.51
C ILE A 284 -0.63 13.18 -3.69
N VAL A 285 -1.26 13.13 -4.86
CA VAL A 285 -0.78 13.82 -6.08
C VAL A 285 -0.70 15.34 -5.86
N LEU A 286 -1.62 15.91 -5.08
CA LEU A 286 -1.67 17.34 -4.80
C LEU A 286 -0.71 17.77 -3.67
N LEU A 287 -0.64 16.99 -2.59
CA LEU A 287 0.08 17.33 -1.37
C LEU A 287 1.58 17.06 -1.51
N THR A 288 2.03 16.00 -2.19
CA THR A 288 3.46 15.75 -2.35
C THR A 288 4.22 16.95 -2.93
N PRO A 289 3.83 17.54 -4.09
CA PRO A 289 4.52 18.72 -4.60
C PRO A 289 4.36 19.94 -3.69
N LEU A 290 3.21 20.11 -3.04
CA LEU A 290 2.97 21.21 -2.08
C LEU A 290 3.91 21.11 -0.88
N PHE A 291 4.09 19.91 -0.34
CA PHE A 291 4.96 19.67 0.82
C PHE A 291 6.42 19.96 0.49
N TYR A 292 6.93 19.42 -0.61
CA TYR A 292 8.34 19.57 -0.97
C TYR A 292 8.69 20.97 -1.47
N ARG A 293 7.78 21.65 -2.18
CA ARG A 293 8.08 22.97 -2.77
C ARG A 293 7.72 24.14 -1.86
N LEU A 294 6.69 24.01 -1.03
CA LEU A 294 6.19 25.11 -0.21
C LEU A 294 6.33 24.82 1.28
N LEU A 295 5.75 23.73 1.77
CA LEU A 295 5.62 23.51 3.22
C LEU A 295 6.96 23.23 3.90
N TYR A 296 7.78 22.30 3.39
CA TYR A 296 9.08 21.98 3.97
C TYR A 296 10.05 23.17 3.92
N PRO A 297 10.19 23.92 2.80
CA PRO A 297 10.99 25.13 2.80
C PRO A 297 10.49 26.19 3.79
N ALA A 298 9.18 26.36 3.94
CA ALA A 298 8.60 27.33 4.87
C ALA A 298 8.82 26.94 6.34
N LEU A 299 8.50 25.70 6.71
CA LEU A 299 8.71 25.15 8.05
C LEU A 299 10.20 25.06 8.40
N GLY A 300 11.05 24.79 7.40
CA GLY A 300 12.51 24.73 7.52
C GLY A 300 13.16 26.06 7.94
N ARG A 301 12.44 27.19 7.82
CA ARG A 301 12.88 28.50 8.34
C ARG A 301 12.82 28.58 9.86
N TYR A 302 11.97 27.77 10.50
CA TYR A 302 11.72 27.82 11.94
C TYR A 302 12.14 26.54 12.66
N LEU A 303 12.13 25.39 11.97
CA LEU A 303 12.41 24.07 12.52
C LEU A 303 13.48 23.36 11.70
N HIS A 304 14.36 22.62 12.36
CA HIS A 304 15.29 21.73 11.66
C HIS A 304 14.53 20.48 11.16
N LEU A 305 14.28 20.40 9.84
CA LEU A 305 13.50 19.32 9.22
C LEU A 305 14.36 18.16 8.70
N GLY A 306 15.04 17.46 9.63
CA GLY A 306 15.62 16.15 9.34
C GLY A 306 14.57 15.07 9.10
N TYR A 307 14.96 13.91 8.55
CA TYR A 307 14.05 12.79 8.26
C TYR A 307 13.25 12.36 9.51
N LEU A 308 13.94 12.16 10.64
CA LEU A 308 13.31 11.72 11.88
C LEU A 308 12.33 12.78 12.44
N ASN A 309 12.62 14.07 12.30
CA ASN A 309 11.71 15.13 12.75
C ASN A 309 10.45 15.20 11.89
N LYS A 310 10.57 15.04 10.57
CA LYS A 310 9.41 14.94 9.67
C LYS A 310 8.53 13.75 10.04
N ILE A 311 9.12 12.57 10.25
CA ILE A 311 8.37 11.38 10.70
C ILE A 311 7.65 11.67 12.02
N ALA A 312 8.34 12.24 13.01
CA ALA A 312 7.74 12.55 14.31
C ALA A 312 6.52 13.49 14.18
N ILE A 313 6.64 14.58 13.42
CA ILE A 313 5.52 15.50 13.19
C ILE A 313 4.37 14.76 12.48
N GLY A 314 4.66 13.92 11.49
CA GLY A 314 3.65 13.13 10.80
C GLY A 314 2.88 12.19 11.75
N LEU A 315 3.54 11.56 12.71
CA LEU A 315 2.87 10.74 13.74
C LEU A 315 1.90 11.58 14.60
N PHE A 316 2.27 12.81 14.99
CA PHE A 316 1.35 13.71 15.70
C PHE A 316 0.18 14.18 14.82
N VAL A 317 0.42 14.43 13.53
CA VAL A 317 -0.65 14.77 12.58
C VAL A 317 -1.65 13.61 12.44
N ALA A 318 -1.18 12.36 12.47
CA ALA A 318 -2.07 11.19 12.48
C ALA A 318 -2.97 11.12 13.73
N VAL A 319 -2.49 11.55 14.91
CA VAL A 319 -3.33 11.70 16.12
C VAL A 319 -4.50 12.65 15.85
N LEU A 320 -4.21 13.82 15.27
CA LEU A 320 -5.24 14.82 14.96
C LEU A 320 -6.28 14.28 13.97
N SER A 321 -5.83 13.52 12.97
CA SER A 321 -6.73 12.85 12.03
C SER A 321 -7.70 11.90 12.74
N PHE A 322 -7.20 11.04 13.63
CA PHE A 322 -8.05 10.08 14.35
C PHE A 322 -8.92 10.74 15.41
N ALA A 323 -8.47 11.84 16.02
CA ALA A 323 -9.30 12.65 16.91
C ALA A 323 -10.51 13.25 16.17
N LEU A 324 -10.36 13.69 14.91
CA LEU A 324 -11.48 14.15 14.08
C LEU A 324 -12.47 13.02 13.80
N ILE A 325 -11.98 11.84 13.40
CA ILE A 325 -12.84 10.68 13.13
C ILE A 325 -13.56 10.21 14.39
N ALA A 326 -12.90 10.24 15.54
CA ALA A 326 -13.52 9.96 16.84
C ALA A 326 -14.61 11.00 17.16
N GLY A 327 -14.36 12.29 16.90
CA GLY A 327 -15.34 13.35 17.07
C GLY A 327 -16.56 13.19 16.14
N ILE A 328 -16.37 12.75 14.90
CA ILE A 328 -17.45 12.39 13.98
C ILE A 328 -18.25 11.21 14.57
N GLN A 329 -17.56 10.18 15.06
CA GLN A 329 -18.22 9.02 15.66
C GLN A 329 -19.05 9.40 16.88
N MET A 330 -18.58 10.31 17.75
CA MET A 330 -19.36 10.78 18.90
C MET A 330 -20.68 11.43 18.49
N ARG A 331 -20.72 12.11 17.34
CA ARG A 331 -21.95 12.69 16.79
C ARG A 331 -22.91 11.60 16.31
N ILE A 332 -22.37 10.58 15.62
CA ILE A 332 -23.13 9.41 15.18
C ILE A 332 -23.69 8.64 16.37
N ASP A 333 -22.88 8.40 17.40
CA ASP A 333 -23.27 7.74 18.64
C ASP A 333 -24.36 8.54 19.40
N ALA A 334 -24.40 9.86 19.24
CA ALA A 334 -25.46 10.74 19.75
C ALA A 334 -26.72 10.77 18.87
N GLY A 335 -26.80 9.95 17.82
CA GLY A 335 -27.95 9.86 16.91
C GLY A 335 -27.98 10.89 15.79
N LEU A 336 -26.90 11.67 15.59
CA LEU A 336 -26.79 12.64 14.50
C LEU A 336 -26.23 11.96 13.24
N GLN A 337 -26.52 12.52 12.07
CA GLN A 337 -25.98 12.07 10.78
C GLN A 337 -25.09 13.16 10.17
N PRO A 338 -23.84 13.31 10.63
CA PRO A 338 -22.92 14.28 10.04
C PRO A 338 -22.70 13.96 8.55
N ASN A 339 -22.48 14.99 7.75
CA ASN A 339 -22.25 14.83 6.32
C ASN A 339 -20.90 14.17 6.05
N ILE A 340 -20.83 13.27 5.06
CA ILE A 340 -19.62 12.53 4.68
C ILE A 340 -18.41 13.43 4.39
N CYS A 341 -18.62 14.67 3.95
CA CYS A 341 -17.56 15.65 3.74
C CYS A 341 -16.74 15.96 5.01
N TRP A 342 -17.27 15.68 6.21
CA TRP A 342 -16.52 15.82 7.46
C TRP A 342 -15.33 14.87 7.56
N GLN A 343 -15.32 13.77 6.79
CA GLN A 343 -14.14 12.90 6.69
C GLN A 343 -13.02 13.52 5.82
N LEU A 344 -13.31 14.48 4.93
CA LEU A 344 -12.30 15.06 4.03
C LEU A 344 -11.15 15.77 4.78
N PRO A 345 -11.39 16.59 5.83
CA PRO A 345 -10.32 17.12 6.67
C PRO A 345 -9.50 16.02 7.36
N ALA A 346 -10.12 14.92 7.79
CA ALA A 346 -9.39 13.79 8.35
C ALA A 346 -8.51 13.11 7.30
N TYR A 347 -9.02 12.88 6.08
CA TYR A 347 -8.21 12.40 4.95
C TYR A 347 -7.05 13.35 4.60
N LEU A 348 -7.27 14.66 4.66
CA LEU A 348 -6.23 15.67 4.43
C LEU A 348 -5.10 15.53 5.47
N LEU A 349 -5.44 15.41 6.75
CA LEU A 349 -4.46 15.22 7.83
C LEU A 349 -3.77 13.86 7.71
N LEU A 350 -4.52 12.77 7.48
CA LEU A 350 -3.96 11.44 7.35
C LEU A 350 -3.00 11.33 6.16
N THR A 351 -3.35 11.93 5.02
CA THR A 351 -2.50 11.95 3.82
C THR A 351 -1.29 12.86 4.02
N SER A 352 -1.45 13.98 4.73
CA SER A 352 -0.32 14.81 5.15
C SER A 352 0.67 14.03 6.03
N ALA A 353 0.15 13.25 6.99
CA ALA A 353 0.95 12.34 7.81
C ALA A 353 1.64 11.27 6.96
N GLU A 354 0.95 10.69 5.97
CA GLU A 354 1.53 9.72 5.03
C GLU A 354 2.75 10.29 4.27
N VAL A 355 2.65 11.51 3.74
CA VAL A 355 3.78 12.18 3.07
C VAL A 355 4.98 12.34 4.01
N MET A 356 4.71 12.73 5.26
CA MET A 356 5.75 12.98 6.27
C MET A 356 6.34 11.70 6.89
N VAL A 357 5.57 10.62 6.95
CA VAL A 357 5.98 9.35 7.57
C VAL A 357 6.44 8.37 6.50
N SER A 358 5.57 7.99 5.58
CA SER A 358 5.84 6.90 4.62
C SER A 358 6.96 7.28 3.64
N ILE A 359 6.80 8.38 2.90
CA ILE A 359 7.77 8.79 1.87
C ILE A 359 9.13 9.09 2.50
N THR A 360 9.13 9.89 3.58
CA THR A 360 10.34 10.27 4.31
C THR A 360 11.04 9.05 4.93
N CYS A 361 10.31 8.09 5.52
CA CYS A 361 10.92 6.88 6.09
C CYS A 361 11.54 5.99 5.02
N LEU A 362 10.92 5.92 3.83
CA LEU A 362 11.49 5.19 2.70
C LEU A 362 12.81 5.81 2.24
N GLU A 363 12.83 7.14 2.04
CA GLU A 363 14.03 7.90 1.70
C GLU A 363 15.13 7.72 2.76
N PHE A 364 14.77 7.86 4.04
CA PHE A 364 15.67 7.64 5.16
C PHE A 364 16.28 6.23 5.12
N SER A 365 15.43 5.20 5.00
CA SER A 365 15.85 3.80 4.94
C SER A 365 16.83 3.54 3.81
N TYR A 366 16.61 4.17 2.64
CA TYR A 366 17.52 4.07 1.50
C TYR A 366 18.91 4.65 1.76
N THR A 367 19.02 5.70 2.58
CA THR A 367 20.29 6.35 2.93
C THR A 367 21.04 5.63 4.06
N GLN A 368 20.33 4.89 4.90
CA GLN A 368 20.89 4.15 6.05
C GLN A 368 21.25 2.69 5.73
N ALA A 369 20.87 2.20 4.54
CA ALA A 369 21.12 0.83 4.12
C ALA A 369 22.42 0.70 3.30
N PRO A 370 23.28 -0.30 3.59
CA PRO A 370 24.37 -0.69 2.70
C PRO A 370 23.86 -0.96 1.28
N ARG A 371 24.68 -0.66 0.26
CA ARG A 371 24.29 -0.70 -1.16
C ARG A 371 23.67 -2.04 -1.58
N THR A 372 24.22 -3.13 -1.06
CA THR A 372 23.83 -4.52 -1.30
C THR A 372 22.56 -4.95 -0.57
N MET A 373 22.17 -4.23 0.49
CA MET A 373 21.05 -4.60 1.36
C MET A 373 19.78 -3.76 1.13
N LYS A 374 19.80 -2.82 0.17
CA LYS A 374 18.66 -1.92 -0.08
C LYS A 374 17.34 -2.66 -0.31
N SER A 375 17.31 -3.69 -1.16
CA SER A 375 16.09 -4.48 -1.42
C SER A 375 15.54 -5.19 -0.18
N LEU A 376 16.43 -5.66 0.69
CA LEU A 376 16.03 -6.30 1.95
C LEU A 376 15.46 -5.29 2.94
N VAL A 377 16.09 -4.12 3.06
CA VAL A 377 15.60 -3.03 3.91
C VAL A 377 14.22 -2.56 3.44
N MET A 378 13.99 -2.49 2.13
CA MET A 378 12.67 -2.20 1.57
C MET A 378 11.63 -3.27 1.90
N SER A 379 12.03 -4.55 1.88
CA SER A 379 11.17 -5.66 2.29
C SER A 379 10.85 -5.59 3.78
N LEU A 380 11.82 -5.22 4.61
CA LEU A 380 11.63 -4.99 6.05
C LEU A 380 10.70 -3.81 6.34
N TYR A 381 10.77 -2.73 5.55
CA TYR A 381 9.80 -1.64 5.61
C TYR A 381 8.37 -2.13 5.28
N MET A 382 8.19 -2.96 4.24
CA MET A 382 6.89 -3.57 3.94
C MET A 382 6.40 -4.47 5.08
N ALA A 383 7.31 -5.15 5.79
CA ALA A 383 6.98 -5.90 6.99
C ALA A 383 6.36 -5.03 8.10
N ALA A 384 6.74 -3.75 8.19
CA ALA A 384 6.13 -2.81 9.13
C ALA A 384 4.65 -2.56 8.79
N VAL A 385 4.32 -2.44 7.49
CA VAL A 385 2.92 -2.35 7.01
C VAL A 385 2.17 -3.61 7.40
N ALA A 386 2.77 -4.78 7.18
CA ALA A 386 2.18 -6.06 7.53
C ALA A 386 1.91 -6.18 9.03
N LEU A 387 2.86 -5.78 9.87
CA LEU A 387 2.75 -5.80 11.33
C LEU A 387 1.66 -4.86 11.83
N GLY A 388 1.56 -3.64 11.28
CA GLY A 388 0.51 -2.68 11.63
C GLY A 388 -0.89 -3.22 11.36
N ASN A 389 -1.08 -3.81 10.17
CA ASN A 389 -2.35 -4.44 9.82
C ASN A 389 -2.63 -5.70 10.64
N LEU A 390 -1.62 -6.51 10.94
CA LEU A 390 -1.78 -7.66 11.82
C LEU A 390 -2.26 -7.23 13.22
N PHE A 391 -1.69 -6.14 13.75
CA PHE A 391 -2.12 -5.57 15.02
C PHE A 391 -3.59 -5.13 14.97
N THR A 392 -4.00 -4.37 13.94
CA THR A 392 -5.40 -3.94 13.80
C THR A 392 -6.35 -5.13 13.61
N SER A 393 -5.94 -6.17 12.88
CA SER A 393 -6.70 -7.42 12.74
C SER A 393 -6.89 -8.11 14.08
N ALA A 394 -5.80 -8.29 14.84
CA ALA A 394 -5.82 -8.92 16.16
C ALA A 394 -6.72 -8.14 17.14
N VAL A 395 -6.60 -6.81 17.20
CA VAL A 395 -7.48 -5.96 18.03
C VAL A 395 -8.95 -6.24 17.71
N ASN A 396 -9.33 -6.29 16.43
CA ASN A 396 -10.73 -6.51 16.05
C ASN A 396 -11.25 -7.91 16.42
N PHE A 397 -10.45 -8.96 16.27
CA PHE A 397 -10.81 -10.29 16.76
C PHE A 397 -10.91 -10.36 18.30
N PHE A 398 -10.06 -9.64 19.03
CA PHE A 398 -10.04 -9.67 20.50
C PHE A 398 -11.17 -8.87 21.16
N ILE A 399 -11.64 -7.79 20.50
CA ILE A 399 -12.73 -6.95 21.03
C ILE A 399 -14.11 -7.50 20.69
N GLU A 400 -14.21 -8.47 19.79
CA GLU A 400 -15.49 -9.11 19.45
C GLU A 400 -15.92 -10.10 20.54
N ASN A 401 -17.15 -9.96 21.03
CA ASN A 401 -17.74 -10.85 22.02
C ASN A 401 -18.47 -12.03 21.34
N PRO A 402 -18.72 -13.15 22.05
CA PRO A 402 -19.44 -14.29 21.49
C PRO A 402 -20.85 -13.99 20.98
N ASN A 403 -21.47 -12.90 21.45
CA ASN A 403 -22.78 -12.45 21.01
C ASN A 403 -22.72 -11.43 19.84
N GLY A 404 -21.53 -11.22 19.25
CA GLY A 404 -21.30 -10.29 18.13
C GLY A 404 -21.19 -8.81 18.52
N SER A 405 -21.29 -8.46 19.81
CA SER A 405 -21.04 -7.09 20.27
C SER A 405 -19.55 -6.80 20.42
N SER A 406 -19.17 -5.52 20.47
CA SER A 406 -17.78 -5.13 20.65
C SER A 406 -17.50 -4.58 22.05
N ARG A 407 -16.41 -5.01 22.67
CA ARG A 407 -15.84 -4.43 23.92
C ARG A 407 -15.33 -3.01 23.73
N LEU A 408 -15.05 -2.64 22.49
CA LEU A 408 -14.53 -1.33 22.10
C LEU A 408 -15.31 -0.84 20.88
N ALA A 409 -16.50 -0.30 21.14
CA ALA A 409 -17.44 0.17 20.12
C ALA A 409 -17.44 1.70 19.99
N GLY A 410 -18.01 2.19 18.88
CA GLY A 410 -18.26 3.61 18.65
C GLY A 410 -17.00 4.47 18.75
N ALA A 411 -17.12 5.66 19.33
CA ALA A 411 -16.02 6.61 19.44
C ALA A 411 -14.82 6.08 20.25
N GLY A 412 -15.05 5.15 21.19
CA GLY A 412 -14.00 4.53 22.00
C GLY A 412 -12.94 3.81 21.14
N TYR A 413 -13.37 3.19 20.04
CA TYR A 413 -12.49 2.53 19.08
C TYR A 413 -11.48 3.49 18.45
N PHE A 414 -11.97 4.63 17.95
CA PHE A 414 -11.11 5.63 17.31
C PHE A 414 -10.21 6.35 18.33
N TRP A 415 -10.72 6.61 19.54
CA TRP A 415 -9.92 7.18 20.63
C TRP A 415 -8.80 6.24 21.11
N PHE A 416 -9.04 4.93 21.13
CA PHE A 416 -8.00 3.95 21.43
C PHE A 416 -6.83 4.05 20.43
N PHE A 417 -7.12 4.08 19.13
CA PHE A 417 -6.08 4.24 18.11
C PHE A 417 -5.42 5.62 18.14
N ALA A 418 -6.17 6.69 18.43
CA ALA A 418 -5.60 8.03 18.62
C ALA A 418 -4.62 8.07 19.81
N ALA A 419 -5.00 7.47 20.94
CA ALA A 419 -4.16 7.37 22.13
C ALA A 419 -2.92 6.51 21.89
N LEU A 420 -3.07 5.36 21.22
CA LEU A 420 -1.96 4.50 20.81
C LEU A 420 -0.96 5.27 19.93
N MET A 421 -1.46 6.04 18.96
CA MET A 421 -0.61 6.88 18.11
C MET A 421 0.07 8.00 18.90
N LEU A 422 -0.61 8.62 19.86
CA LEU A 422 0.00 9.66 20.70
C LEU A 422 1.15 9.09 21.54
N VAL A 423 0.95 7.93 22.18
CA VAL A 423 1.99 7.22 22.93
C VAL A 423 3.15 6.86 22.00
N THR A 424 2.85 6.39 20.79
CA THR A 424 3.84 6.06 19.77
C THR A 424 4.64 7.29 19.33
N ALA A 425 3.98 8.42 19.08
CA ALA A 425 4.63 9.65 18.67
C ALA A 425 5.58 10.19 19.76
N VAL A 426 5.15 10.19 21.02
CA VAL A 426 5.98 10.58 22.17
C VAL A 426 7.17 9.63 22.34
N GLY A 427 6.92 8.31 22.28
CA GLY A 427 7.97 7.29 22.34
C GLY A 427 8.97 7.40 21.19
N PHE A 428 8.50 7.72 19.98
CA PHE A 428 9.34 7.92 18.81
C PHE A 428 10.23 9.16 18.95
N VAL A 429 9.72 10.27 19.50
CA VAL A 429 10.55 11.45 19.80
C VAL A 429 11.66 11.12 20.80
N TRP A 430 11.36 10.29 21.81
CA TRP A 430 12.39 9.84 22.74
C TRP A 430 13.41 8.92 22.05
N HIS A 431 12.95 7.97 21.23
CA HIS A 431 13.83 7.07 20.49
C HIS A 431 14.71 7.80 19.48
N SER A 432 14.16 8.75 18.72
CA SER A 432 14.87 9.48 17.67
C SER A 432 16.01 10.34 18.20
N ARG A 433 15.88 10.89 19.42
CA ARG A 433 16.95 11.63 20.11
C ARG A 433 18.18 10.78 20.42
N HIS A 434 18.00 9.47 20.57
CA HIS A 434 19.07 8.52 20.86
C HIS A 434 19.54 7.78 19.60
N TYR A 435 18.89 8.01 18.46
CA TYR A 435 19.22 7.34 17.20
C TYR A 435 20.47 7.96 16.58
N ARG A 436 21.47 7.14 16.29
CA ARG A 436 22.69 7.56 15.58
C ARG A 436 22.58 7.21 14.10
N GLU A 437 22.41 8.24 13.28
CA GLU A 437 22.38 8.12 11.83
C GLU A 437 23.76 7.66 11.31
N GLN A 438 23.75 6.72 10.37
CA GLN A 438 24.92 6.29 9.59
C GLN A 438 24.55 6.32 8.11
N THR A 439 25.07 7.31 7.41
CA THR A 439 24.76 7.52 5.99
C THR A 439 25.70 6.71 5.12
N TYR A 440 25.13 5.88 4.26
CA TYR A 440 25.85 5.16 3.21
C TYR A 440 25.66 5.91 1.89
N LEU A 441 26.60 6.79 1.55
CA LEU A 441 26.57 7.53 0.28
C LEU A 441 27.04 6.65 -0.90
N GLN A 442 26.45 6.87 -2.07
CA GLN A 442 26.99 6.31 -3.32
C GLN A 442 28.28 7.06 -3.68
N GLU A 443 29.29 6.35 -4.19
CA GLU A 443 30.45 6.95 -4.80
C GLU A 443 29.96 7.60 -6.09
N GLU A 444 30.31 8.85 -6.29
CA GLU A 444 30.15 9.50 -7.57
C GLU A 444 30.91 8.67 -8.61
N ALA A 445 30.31 8.48 -9.79
CA ALA A 445 31.03 7.87 -10.90
C ALA A 445 32.29 8.71 -11.13
N GLN A 446 33.47 8.11 -10.97
CA GLN A 446 34.69 8.77 -11.36
C GLN A 446 34.54 9.11 -12.84
N ASP A 447 34.65 10.40 -13.17
CA ASP A 447 34.77 10.85 -14.55
C ASP A 447 35.85 10.02 -15.21
N ILE A 448 35.44 9.11 -16.10
CA ILE A 448 36.34 8.44 -17.02
C ILE A 448 36.77 9.54 -17.99
N ARG A 449 37.86 10.24 -17.64
CA ARG A 449 38.53 11.21 -18.50
C ARG A 449 39.03 10.58 -19.79
#